data_AF-G3N6G0-F1
#
_entry.id   AF-G3N6G0-F1
#
_cell.length_a   1.000
_cell.length_b   1.000
_cell.length_c   1.000
_cell.angle_alpha   90.00
_cell.angle_beta   90.00
_cell.angle_gamma   90.00
#
_symmetry.space_group_name_H-M   'P 1'
#
loop_
_entity.id
_entity.type
_entity.pdbx_description
1 polymer ?
#
loop_
_entity_poly.entity_id
_entity_poly.type
_entity_poly.pdbx_seq_one_letter_code
_entity_poly.pdbx_strand_id
1 'polypeptide(L)'
;SNMAVNLTDLSLPQLEGLKTQLDQMYVPGTLNDVENVFVDVGTGYYVEKNVEDSKAFFKRKIEFLTKQIEKVQPALQEKHAMKQAVIEVMNVKIQQLQQNQPASQVAVP
;
A
#
# COMPACT_ATOMS: atom_id res chain seq x y z
N SER A 1 -10.20 31.63 -27.22
CA SER A 1 -8.92 31.15 -26.64
C SER A 1 -9.27 29.99 -25.71
N ASN A 2 -8.90 28.76 -26.06
CA ASN A 2 -9.12 27.62 -25.16
C ASN A 2 -8.18 27.76 -23.97
N MET A 3 -8.75 28.02 -22.79
CA MET A 3 -8.02 28.07 -21.54
C MET A 3 -7.84 26.62 -21.07
N ALA A 4 -6.72 26.00 -21.46
CA ALA A 4 -6.35 24.70 -20.92
C ALA A 4 -5.99 24.91 -19.44
N VAL A 5 -6.79 24.30 -18.55
CA VAL A 5 -6.51 24.30 -17.11
C VAL A 5 -5.56 23.14 -16.83
N ASN A 6 -4.37 23.44 -16.31
CA ASN A 6 -3.35 22.44 -15.99
C ASN A 6 -3.58 21.90 -14.58
N LEU A 7 -3.86 20.59 -14.47
CA LEU A 7 -4.30 19.97 -13.21
C LEU A 7 -3.25 20.05 -12.09
N THR A 8 -1.98 20.22 -12.43
CA THR A 8 -0.87 20.33 -11.46
C THR A 8 -0.82 21.67 -10.74
N ASP A 9 -1.48 22.69 -11.26
CA ASP A 9 -1.40 24.06 -10.76
C ASP A 9 -2.56 24.40 -9.80
N LEU A 10 -3.46 23.46 -9.54
CA LEU A 10 -4.59 23.63 -8.62
C LEU A 10 -4.24 23.21 -7.19
N SER A 11 -4.76 23.96 -6.21
CA SER A 11 -4.71 23.58 -4.81
C SER A 11 -5.66 22.42 -4.50
N LEU A 12 -5.38 21.67 -3.43
CA LEU A 12 -6.24 20.54 -2.99
C LEU A 12 -7.74 20.92 -2.90
N PRO A 13 -8.14 22.06 -2.30
CA PRO A 13 -9.56 22.44 -2.23
C PRO A 13 -10.21 22.66 -3.60
N GLN A 14 -9.46 23.18 -4.57
CA GLN A 14 -9.95 23.39 -5.93
C GLN A 14 -10.11 22.05 -6.68
N LEU A 15 -9.21 21.11 -6.44
CA LEU A 15 -9.30 19.76 -7.00
C LEU A 15 -10.48 18.98 -6.41
N GLU A 16 -10.72 19.08 -5.11
CA GLU A 16 -11.88 18.49 -4.44
C GLU A 16 -13.20 19.11 -4.92
N GLY A 17 -13.23 20.43 -5.10
CA GLY A 17 -14.37 21.13 -5.68
C GLY A 17 -14.68 20.66 -7.12
N LEU A 18 -13.65 20.51 -7.95
CA LEU A 18 -13.80 20.05 -9.33
C LEU A 18 -14.26 18.59 -9.40
N LYS A 19 -13.70 17.71 -8.56
CA LYS A 19 -14.15 16.33 -8.42
C LYS A 19 -15.63 16.27 -8.04
N THR A 20 -16.02 17.06 -7.05
CA THR A 20 -17.42 17.14 -6.59
C THR A 20 -18.34 17.58 -7.72
N GLN A 21 -17.94 18.56 -8.53
CA GLN A 21 -18.73 19.03 -9.68
C GLN A 21 -18.91 17.95 -10.75
N LEU A 22 -17.85 17.21 -11.09
CA LEU A 22 -17.91 16.12 -12.06
C LEU A 22 -18.80 14.97 -11.57
N ASP A 23 -18.73 14.65 -10.27
CA ASP A 23 -19.53 13.60 -9.63
C ASP A 23 -21.04 13.93 -9.56
N GLN A 24 -21.48 15.15 -9.88
CA GLN A 24 -22.91 15.54 -9.92
C GLN A 24 -23.57 15.34 -11.29
N MET A 25 -22.81 15.02 -12.34
CA MET A 25 -23.36 14.84 -13.69
C MET A 25 -23.64 13.36 -13.97
N TYR A 26 -24.90 12.93 -13.80
CA TYR A 26 -25.34 11.58 -14.17
C TYR A 26 -26.16 11.60 -15.46
N VAL A 27 -25.88 10.66 -16.36
CA VAL A 27 -26.70 10.40 -17.55
C VAL A 27 -27.53 9.14 -17.29
N PRO A 28 -28.87 9.18 -17.42
CA PRO A 28 -29.69 7.98 -17.25
C PRO A 28 -29.40 6.98 -18.39
N GLY A 29 -29.31 5.70 -18.04
CA GLY A 29 -29.07 4.61 -18.98
C GLY A 29 -29.63 3.29 -18.44
N THR A 30 -29.91 2.36 -19.34
CA THR A 30 -30.37 1.01 -18.99
C THR A 30 -29.28 0.00 -19.34
N LEU A 31 -29.13 -1.01 -18.49
CA LEU A 31 -28.18 -2.08 -18.74
C LEU A 31 -28.74 -3.03 -19.80
N ASN A 32 -28.00 -3.22 -20.90
CA ASN A 32 -28.42 -4.08 -22.01
C ASN A 32 -28.01 -5.54 -21.81
N ASP A 33 -26.87 -5.79 -21.15
CA ASP A 33 -26.35 -7.13 -20.88
C ASP A 33 -25.85 -7.22 -19.43
N VAL A 34 -26.34 -8.24 -18.71
CA VAL A 34 -25.97 -8.57 -17.32
C VAL A 34 -25.16 -9.86 -17.22
N GLU A 35 -25.05 -10.60 -18.32
CA GLU A 35 -24.40 -11.90 -18.38
C GLU A 35 -22.91 -11.78 -18.67
N ASN A 36 -22.50 -10.72 -19.38
CA ASN A 36 -21.11 -10.46 -19.73
C ASN A 36 -20.57 -9.17 -19.10
N VAL A 37 -19.30 -9.23 -18.70
CA VAL A 37 -18.57 -8.12 -18.09
C VAL A 37 -17.18 -8.01 -18.69
N PHE A 38 -16.66 -6.78 -18.78
CA PHE A 38 -15.27 -6.54 -19.15
C PHE A 38 -14.37 -6.74 -17.94
N VAL A 39 -13.39 -7.63 -18.07
CA VAL A 39 -12.40 -7.92 -17.04
C VAL A 39 -11.03 -7.41 -17.49
N ASP A 40 -10.40 -6.56 -16.66
CA ASP A 40 -9.01 -6.13 -16.85
C ASP A 40 -8.05 -7.29 -16.58
N VAL A 41 -7.26 -7.63 -17.59
CA VAL A 41 -6.24 -8.69 -17.53
C VAL A 41 -4.81 -8.15 -17.39
N GLY A 42 -4.64 -6.82 -17.40
CA GLY A 42 -3.36 -6.13 -17.30
C GLY A 42 -2.93 -5.44 -18.59
N THR A 43 -1.86 -4.64 -18.50
CA THR A 43 -1.26 -3.88 -19.61
C THR A 43 -2.25 -3.01 -20.42
N GLY A 44 -3.39 -2.64 -19.82
CA GLY A 44 -4.43 -1.84 -20.47
C GLY A 44 -5.41 -2.63 -21.34
N TYR A 45 -5.43 -3.96 -21.25
CA TYR A 45 -6.35 -4.81 -22.03
C TYR A 45 -7.52 -5.30 -21.18
N TYR A 46 -8.70 -5.27 -21.81
CA TYR A 46 -9.95 -5.78 -21.26
C TYR A 46 -10.45 -6.93 -22.11
N VAL A 47 -10.93 -7.98 -21.45
CA VAL A 47 -11.54 -9.14 -22.10
C VAL A 47 -12.97 -9.27 -21.61
N GLU A 48 -13.90 -9.39 -22.54
CA GLU A 48 -15.29 -9.70 -22.23
C GLU A 48 -15.40 -11.16 -21.77
N LYS A 49 -16.04 -11.37 -20.63
CA LYS A 49 -16.24 -12.68 -20.02
C LYS A 49 -17.63 -12.76 -19.44
N ASN A 50 -18.21 -13.96 -19.44
CA ASN A 50 -19.43 -14.18 -18.68
C ASN A 50 -19.17 -13.97 -17.18
N VAL A 51 -20.24 -13.74 -16.42
CA VAL A 51 -20.17 -13.47 -14.97
C VAL A 51 -19.55 -14.64 -14.18
N GLU A 52 -19.79 -15.89 -14.58
CA GLU A 52 -19.26 -17.07 -13.88
C GLU A 52 -17.74 -17.19 -14.01
N ASP A 53 -17.22 -17.11 -15.24
CA ASP A 53 -15.80 -17.11 -15.56
C ASP A 53 -15.08 -15.91 -14.94
N SER A 54 -15.74 -14.76 -14.88
CA SER A 54 -15.22 -13.56 -14.22
C SER A 54 -15.06 -13.77 -12.73
N LYS A 55 -16.05 -14.38 -12.05
CA LYS A 55 -15.94 -14.76 -10.64
C LYS A 55 -14.80 -15.75 -10.42
N ALA A 56 -14.66 -16.76 -11.29
CA ALA A 56 -13.58 -17.73 -11.21
C ALA A 56 -12.19 -17.07 -11.42
N PHE A 57 -12.09 -16.12 -12.35
CA PHE A 57 -10.88 -15.34 -12.58
C PHE A 57 -10.47 -14.54 -11.34
N PHE A 58 -11.40 -13.79 -10.74
CA PHE A 58 -11.11 -13.02 -9.53
C PHE A 58 -10.78 -13.91 -8.34
N LYS A 59 -11.48 -15.04 -8.17
CA LYS A 59 -11.15 -16.04 -7.14
C LYS A 59 -9.71 -16.55 -7.29
N ARG A 60 -9.30 -16.92 -8.51
CA ARG A 60 -7.92 -17.33 -8.80
C ARG A 60 -6.91 -16.22 -8.51
N LYS A 61 -7.25 -14.96 -8.84
CA LYS A 61 -6.38 -13.79 -8.57
C LYS A 61 -6.22 -13.55 -7.06
N ILE A 62 -7.30 -13.70 -6.28
CA ILE A 62 -7.26 -13.64 -4.82
C ILE A 62 -6.37 -14.77 -4.27
N GLU A 63 -6.61 -16.02 -4.66
CA GLU A 63 -5.78 -17.15 -4.21
C GLU A 63 -4.30 -16.98 -4.56
N PHE A 64 -4.00 -16.45 -5.75
CA PHE A 64 -2.63 -16.14 -6.14
C PHE A 64 -2.01 -15.10 -5.20
N LEU A 65 -2.68 -13.98 -4.95
CA LEU A 65 -2.19 -12.93 -4.05
C LEU A 65 -2.01 -13.44 -2.61
N THR A 66 -2.96 -14.21 -2.10
CA THR A 66 -2.86 -14.85 -0.78
C THR A 66 -1.62 -15.73 -0.69
N LYS A 67 -1.36 -16.60 -1.69
CA LYS A 67 -0.16 -17.43 -1.72
C LYS A 67 1.14 -16.62 -1.78
N GLN A 68 1.14 -15.47 -2.46
CA GLN A 68 2.33 -14.60 -2.47
C GLN A 68 2.56 -13.96 -1.09
N ILE A 69 1.49 -13.53 -0.41
CA ILE A 69 1.58 -13.00 0.96
C ILE A 69 2.12 -14.07 1.92
N GLU A 70 1.57 -15.28 1.87
CA GLU A 70 2.00 -16.42 2.69
C GLU A 70 3.49 -16.76 2.47
N LYS A 71 3.99 -16.65 1.23
CA LYS A 71 5.41 -16.86 0.92
C LYS A 71 6.33 -15.79 1.50
N VAL A 72 5.86 -14.53 1.58
CA VAL A 72 6.66 -13.40 2.08
C VAL A 72 6.64 -13.33 3.61
N GLN A 73 5.58 -13.82 4.25
CA GLN A 73 5.37 -13.73 5.69
C GLN A 73 6.51 -14.33 6.55
N PRO A 74 7.09 -15.51 6.26
CA PRO A 74 8.20 -16.07 7.03
C PRO A 74 9.45 -15.19 6.97
N ALA A 75 9.82 -14.70 5.78
CA ALA A 75 10.97 -13.82 5.61
C ALA A 75 10.79 -12.51 6.39
N LEU A 76 9.57 -11.96 6.42
CA LEU A 76 9.24 -10.78 7.21
C LEU A 76 9.41 -11.06 8.72
N GLN A 77 8.89 -12.19 9.21
CA GLN A 77 9.02 -12.58 10.61
C GLN A 77 10.48 -12.81 11.02
N GLU A 78 11.26 -13.50 10.18
CA GLU A 78 12.69 -13.73 10.42
C GLU A 78 13.45 -12.40 10.50
N LYS A 79 13.22 -11.47 9.56
CA LYS A 79 13.86 -10.15 9.60
C LYS A 79 13.45 -9.34 10.81
N HIS A 80 12.20 -9.46 11.25
CA HIS A 80 11.74 -8.80 12.47
C HIS A 80 12.42 -9.38 13.73
N ALA A 81 12.48 -10.71 13.85
CA ALA A 81 13.16 -11.39 14.96
C ALA A 81 14.67 -11.06 15.00
N MET A 82 15.33 -11.06 13.84
CA MET A 82 16.74 -10.69 13.73
C MET A 82 16.97 -9.23 14.16
N LYS A 83 16.11 -8.31 13.72
CA LYS A 83 16.16 -6.91 14.16
C LYS A 83 16.03 -6.80 15.69
N GLN A 84 15.09 -7.54 16.28
CA GLN A 84 14.89 -7.52 17.73
C GLN A 84 16.11 -8.03 18.49
N ALA A 85 16.72 -9.13 18.04
CA ALA A 85 17.95 -9.66 18.63
C ALA A 85 19.12 -8.65 18.55
N VAL A 86 19.27 -7.94 17.43
CA VAL A 86 20.30 -6.89 17.28
C VAL A 86 20.07 -5.74 18.26
N ILE A 87 18.81 -5.31 18.45
CA ILE A 87 18.46 -4.26 19.41
C ILE A 87 18.78 -4.70 20.84
N GLU A 88 18.48 -5.94 21.20
CA GLU A 88 18.80 -6.49 22.53
C GLU A 88 20.31 -6.50 22.80
N VAL A 89 21.11 -6.99 21.85
CA VAL A 89 22.58 -6.97 21.96
C VAL A 89 23.12 -5.54 22.05
N MET A 90 22.53 -4.60 21.31
CA MET A 90 22.90 -3.19 21.38
C MET A 90 22.63 -2.60 22.77
N ASN A 91 21.46 -2.88 23.36
CA ASN A 91 21.11 -2.41 24.70
C ASN A 91 22.04 -2.99 25.78
N VAL A 92 22.41 -4.27 25.67
CA VAL A 92 23.39 -4.90 26.58
C VAL A 92 24.75 -4.21 26.49
N LYS A 93 25.23 -3.91 25.27
CA LYS A 93 26.50 -3.19 25.09
C LYS A 93 26.46 -1.77 25.66
N ILE A 94 25.34 -1.06 25.51
CA ILE A 94 25.15 0.28 26.08
C ILE A 94 25.21 0.23 27.62
N GLN A 95 24.55 -0.74 28.25
CA GLN A 95 24.63 -0.91 29.71
C GLN A 95 26.04 -1.24 30.19
N GLN A 96 26.77 -2.12 29.47
CA GLN A 96 28.16 -2.44 29.79
C GLN A 96 29.08 -1.21 29.68
N LEU A 97 28.88 -0.36 28.66
CA LEU A 97 29.63 0.88 28.50
C LEU A 97 29.33 1.90 29.62
N GLN A 98 28.09 1.96 30.09
CA GLN A 98 27.72 2.81 31.23
C GLN A 98 28.33 2.30 32.55
N GLN A 99 28.47 0.98 32.73
CA GLN A 99 29.15 0.41 33.90
C GLN A 99 30.68 0.54 33.85
N ASN A 100 31.28 0.60 32.65
CA ASN A 100 32.71 0.74 32.47
C ASN A 100 33.20 2.20 32.32
N GLN A 101 32.37 3.22 32.55
CA GLN A 101 32.90 4.55 32.83
C GLN A 101 33.41 4.60 34.27
N PRO A 102 34.73 4.68 34.52
CA PRO A 102 35.21 4.97 35.86
C PRO A 102 34.68 6.35 36.26
N ALA A 103 34.09 6.42 37.46
CA ALA A 103 33.93 7.67 38.18
C ALA A 103 35.31 8.31 38.28
N SER A 104 35.64 9.21 37.34
CA SER A 104 36.81 10.07 37.46
C SER A 104 36.55 10.93 38.68
N GLN A 105 37.28 10.57 39.73
CA GLN A 105 37.35 11.21 41.02
C GLN A 105 37.36 12.74 40.86
N VAL A 106 36.25 13.38 41.20
CA VAL A 106 36.29 14.77 41.67
C VAL A 106 36.37 14.70 43.18
N ALA A 107 37.54 14.32 43.67
CA ALA A 107 37.92 14.41 45.07
C ALA A 107 39.34 14.98 45.11
N VAL A 108 39.45 16.30 45.16
CA VAL A 108 40.65 17.02 45.61
C VAL A 108 40.13 18.32 46.29
N PRO A 109 40.81 18.80 47.35
CA PRO A 109 40.28 19.27 48.63
C PRO A 109 39.72 20.70 48.67
#